data_AF-A0A0F7SG18-F1
#
_entry.id   AF-A0A0F7SG18-F1
#
_cell.length_a   1.000
_cell.length_b   1.000
_cell.length_c   1.000
_cell.angle_alpha   90.00
_cell.angle_beta   90.00
_cell.angle_gamma   90.00
#
_symmetry.space_group_name_H-M   'P 1'
#
loop_
_entity.id
_entity.type
_entity.pdbx_description
1 polymer ?
#
loop_
_entity_poly.entity_id
_entity_poly.type
_entity_poly.pdbx_seq_one_letter_code
_entity_poly.pdbx_strand_id
1 'polypeptide(L)'
;MATGLLSVQAVASAEPASPKDHHVKPTFFFPTKTFKNPWPSDLPPTNVLPHAFWRPEDNHQDFTEEDEQQEIELELKENGQSQRRYEEEEHPVRCIKWSDTEERTGGQAQEGNSIASSVQPTRSRWGKKEQGKVRSCWLGHASVLVMVPLRSEGDDEVGVLFDPVFEERCSPSGFVGPVRDISPPCDVKDLPPIHVVLISHSHYDHLSLPTTQALWAIHKAHIRWIVPLGLKSWFKSVGIPEDRVSELDWWDQITLSHPSSISSSSSPSDSAQPDSSVERSLRVACTPCQHGSGRSGWDKSTSLWCSWAVGVEEKERDGKSTGSKGKSTKDWDNMPCTIYFAGDTGYRQFGVTDPKYICPAFSQTASTLTSSFSLLFLPISPGSSLPYLSSFVPYPFSAVSNWITDEMVNLGVLTSGVHMTPGDAVELMGILGKNSGTGVAIHWGTWGGRSLALLTKRWLWSEMRKMKMPHSGPGGFELWNVGEWKVTEWKK
;
A
#
# COMPACT_ATOMS: atom_id res chain seq x y z
N MET A 1 92.12 11.51 3.90
CA MET A 1 92.37 12.33 5.12
C MET A 1 91.17 12.13 6.02
N ALA A 2 91.25 11.19 6.97
CA ALA A 2 91.70 11.42 8.36
C ALA A 2 90.60 12.22 9.09
N THR A 3 89.94 11.74 10.14
CA THR A 3 90.36 11.03 11.37
C THR A 3 89.07 10.53 12.04
N GLY A 4 88.98 9.58 12.97
CA GLY A 4 89.92 9.01 13.93
C GLY A 4 89.08 8.41 15.08
N LEU A 5 89.63 7.37 15.69
CA LEU A 5 89.14 6.48 16.74
C LEU A 5 88.70 7.11 18.10
N LEU A 6 88.11 6.23 18.94
CA LEU A 6 87.95 6.24 20.43
C LEU A 6 86.73 7.01 20.97
N SER A 7 86.05 6.67 22.07
CA SER A 7 86.13 5.61 23.09
C SER A 7 84.99 5.83 24.11
N VAL A 8 84.29 4.75 24.49
CA VAL A 8 83.81 4.40 25.85
C VAL A 8 82.82 5.30 26.64
N GLN A 9 81.85 4.58 27.24
CA GLN A 9 81.12 4.79 28.51
C GLN A 9 79.70 5.38 28.51
N ALA A 10 78.83 4.58 29.15
CA ALA A 10 77.42 4.79 29.41
C ALA A 10 77.17 5.75 30.58
N VAL A 11 76.12 6.58 30.47
CA VAL A 11 75.33 7.08 31.60
C VAL A 11 73.86 7.18 31.15
N ALA A 12 72.96 6.77 32.04
CA ALA A 12 71.55 6.53 31.83
C ALA A 12 70.67 7.80 31.69
N SER A 13 69.45 7.52 31.21
CA SER A 13 68.16 8.20 31.48
C SER A 13 67.64 9.23 30.46
N ALA A 14 66.73 8.76 29.58
CA ALA A 14 65.41 9.36 29.29
C ALA A 14 64.74 8.60 28.11
N GLU A 15 63.45 8.30 28.23
CA GLU A 15 62.62 7.48 27.31
C GLU A 15 62.44 8.09 25.90
N PRO A 16 61.94 7.32 24.89
CA PRO A 16 60.48 7.17 24.78
C PRO A 16 60.02 5.74 24.43
N ALA A 17 58.83 5.42 24.92
CA ALA A 17 58.10 4.19 24.72
C ALA A 17 57.84 3.86 23.24
N SER A 18 58.00 2.57 22.93
CA SER A 18 57.57 1.91 21.69
C SER A 18 56.10 2.24 21.35
N PRO A 19 55.76 2.48 20.08
CA PRO A 19 54.38 2.77 19.69
C PRO A 19 53.51 1.56 20.01
N LYS A 20 52.58 1.73 20.95
CA LYS A 20 51.48 0.79 21.15
C LYS A 20 50.60 0.86 19.91
N ASP A 21 50.46 -0.28 19.24
CA ASP A 21 49.47 -0.52 18.19
C ASP A 21 48.07 -0.11 18.71
N HIS A 22 47.64 1.08 18.34
CA HIS A 22 46.23 1.45 18.37
C HIS A 22 45.55 0.83 17.13
N HIS A 23 45.39 -0.49 17.14
CA HIS A 23 44.32 -1.12 16.39
C HIS A 23 42.99 -0.77 17.08
N VAL A 24 42.51 0.45 16.82
CA VAL A 24 41.10 0.78 16.99
C VAL A 24 40.36 -0.07 15.95
N LYS A 25 39.87 -1.24 16.38
CA LYS A 25 38.85 -1.95 15.61
C LYS A 25 37.69 -0.97 15.43
N PRO A 26 37.19 -0.72 14.20
CA PRO A 26 35.94 -0.02 14.05
C PRO A 26 34.87 -0.90 14.69
N THR A 27 34.45 -0.55 15.89
CA THR A 27 33.22 -1.06 16.49
C THR A 27 32.08 -0.52 15.65
N PHE A 28 31.65 -1.30 14.65
CA PHE A 28 30.37 -1.12 14.01
C PHE A 28 29.30 -1.35 15.08
N PHE A 29 28.78 -0.25 15.63
CA PHE A 29 27.56 -0.26 16.43
C PHE A 29 26.39 -0.61 15.50
N PHE A 30 25.96 -1.87 15.50
CA PHE A 30 24.64 -2.25 14.99
C PHE A 30 23.77 -2.66 16.17
N PRO A 31 23.04 -1.74 16.83
CA PRO A 31 21.83 -2.10 17.52
C PRO A 31 20.67 -1.91 16.54
N THR A 32 20.65 -2.64 15.43
CA THR A 32 19.39 -2.82 14.70
C THR A 32 18.59 -3.83 15.51
N LYS A 33 17.39 -3.45 15.96
CA LYS A 33 16.43 -4.44 16.44
C LYS A 33 16.21 -5.42 15.28
N THR A 34 16.79 -6.61 15.37
CA THR A 34 16.56 -7.67 14.39
C THR A 34 15.22 -8.30 14.71
N PHE A 35 14.27 -8.24 13.79
CA PHE A 35 13.06 -9.05 13.89
C PHE A 35 13.40 -10.49 13.49
N LYS A 36 12.67 -11.45 14.05
CA LYS A 36 12.77 -12.85 13.66
C LYS A 36 11.48 -13.23 12.97
N ASN A 37 11.53 -13.55 11.67
CA ASN A 37 10.39 -14.14 10.99
C ASN A 37 10.08 -15.51 11.64
N PRO A 38 8.94 -15.69 12.32
CA PRO A 38 8.60 -16.97 12.94
C PRO A 38 8.11 -17.99 11.89
N TRP A 39 7.83 -17.54 10.67
CA TRP A 39 7.44 -18.40 9.56
C TRP A 39 8.63 -18.63 8.61
N PRO A 40 8.76 -19.81 8.01
CA PRO A 40 9.75 -20.04 6.98
C PRO A 40 9.40 -19.17 5.75
N SER A 41 10.00 -17.98 5.65
CA SER A 41 9.99 -17.15 4.42
C SER A 41 10.62 -17.87 3.22
N ASP A 42 11.37 -18.94 3.50
CA ASP A 42 12.20 -19.66 2.54
C ASP A 42 11.74 -21.11 2.38
N LEU A 43 10.43 -21.37 2.31
CA LEU A 43 10.00 -22.66 1.77
C LEU A 43 10.47 -22.71 0.31
N PRO A 44 11.36 -23.66 -0.07
CA PRO A 44 11.75 -23.79 -1.45
C PRO A 44 10.48 -24.02 -2.28
N PRO A 45 10.38 -23.45 -3.50
CA PRO A 45 9.25 -23.74 -4.36
C PRO A 45 9.10 -25.25 -4.43
N THR A 46 7.93 -25.77 -4.07
CA THR A 46 7.71 -27.21 -4.21
C THR A 46 7.95 -27.56 -5.68
N ASN A 47 8.82 -28.53 -5.97
CA ASN A 47 9.08 -29.05 -7.33
C ASN A 47 7.83 -29.69 -8.00
N VAL A 48 6.66 -29.50 -7.42
CA VAL A 48 5.38 -29.87 -8.00
C VAL A 48 5.01 -28.75 -8.97
N LEU A 49 5.41 -28.90 -10.24
CA LEU A 49 4.69 -28.22 -11.32
C LEU A 49 3.23 -28.69 -11.23
N PRO A 50 2.26 -27.82 -10.93
CA PRO A 50 0.86 -28.23 -10.91
C PRO A 50 0.49 -28.72 -12.31
N HIS A 51 0.01 -29.97 -12.43
CA HIS A 51 -0.43 -30.55 -13.70
C HIS A 51 -1.76 -29.97 -14.24
N ALA A 52 -2.24 -28.87 -13.68
CA ALA A 52 -3.40 -28.13 -14.15
C ALA A 52 -3.07 -26.63 -14.09
N PHE A 53 -2.56 -26.11 -15.19
CA PHE A 53 -2.42 -24.67 -15.39
C PHE A 53 -3.84 -24.12 -15.59
N TRP A 54 -4.17 -22.97 -15.00
CA TRP A 54 -5.39 -22.27 -15.39
C TRP A 54 -5.19 -21.77 -16.83
N ARG A 55 -5.74 -22.45 -17.82
CA ARG A 55 -5.83 -21.87 -19.16
C ARG A 55 -7.16 -21.16 -19.29
N PRO A 56 -7.23 -20.00 -19.95
CA PRO A 56 -8.51 -19.40 -20.35
C PRO A 56 -9.43 -20.40 -21.07
N GLU A 57 -8.84 -21.42 -21.70
CA GLU A 57 -9.47 -22.50 -22.45
C GLU A 57 -10.12 -23.60 -21.58
N ASP A 58 -9.76 -23.74 -20.30
CA ASP A 58 -10.22 -24.85 -19.44
C ASP A 58 -11.63 -24.65 -18.84
N ASN A 59 -12.35 -23.63 -19.32
CA ASN A 59 -13.75 -23.38 -18.97
C ASN A 59 -14.52 -22.93 -20.22
N HIS A 60 -14.83 -23.89 -21.11
CA HIS A 60 -15.87 -23.70 -22.13
C HIS A 60 -17.26 -23.64 -21.47
N GLN A 61 -17.53 -22.54 -20.79
CA GLN A 61 -18.79 -21.82 -20.90
C GLN A 61 -18.37 -20.39 -21.20
N ASP A 62 -18.35 -20.13 -22.51
CA ASP A 62 -17.76 -18.95 -23.13
C ASP A 62 -18.26 -17.67 -22.45
N PHE A 63 -17.32 -16.83 -22.02
CA PHE A 63 -17.57 -15.44 -21.71
C PHE A 63 -17.50 -14.70 -23.05
N THR A 64 -18.66 -14.55 -23.68
CA THR A 64 -18.82 -13.95 -25.00
C THR A 64 -18.72 -12.43 -24.91
N GLU A 65 -18.47 -11.74 -26.04
CA GLU A 65 -18.62 -10.26 -26.10
C GLU A 65 -20.03 -9.81 -25.66
N GLU A 66 -21.04 -10.69 -25.79
CA GLU A 66 -22.40 -10.44 -25.32
C GLU A 66 -22.50 -10.50 -23.79
N ASP A 67 -21.75 -11.37 -23.11
CA ASP A 67 -21.66 -11.42 -21.65
C ASP A 67 -20.93 -10.18 -21.10
N GLU A 68 -19.88 -9.73 -21.80
CA GLU A 68 -19.17 -8.48 -21.49
C GLU A 68 -20.10 -7.26 -21.65
N GLN A 69 -20.88 -7.20 -22.75
CA GLN A 69 -21.85 -6.12 -22.95
C GLN A 69 -23.00 -6.17 -21.93
N GLN A 70 -23.48 -7.35 -21.54
CA GLN A 70 -24.51 -7.48 -20.50
C GLN A 70 -24.00 -7.04 -19.13
N GLU A 71 -22.74 -7.33 -18.81
CA GLU A 71 -22.13 -6.94 -17.53
C GLU A 71 -21.80 -5.44 -17.50
N ILE A 72 -21.35 -4.86 -18.62
CA ILE A 72 -21.25 -3.40 -18.81
C ILE A 72 -22.64 -2.75 -18.70
N GLU A 73 -23.69 -3.36 -19.26
CA GLU A 73 -25.06 -2.87 -19.12
C GLU A 73 -25.57 -2.96 -17.68
N LEU A 74 -25.20 -3.99 -16.93
CA LEU A 74 -25.51 -4.14 -15.51
C LEU A 74 -24.79 -3.07 -14.69
N GLU A 75 -23.49 -2.84 -14.93
CA GLU A 75 -22.71 -1.76 -14.30
C GLU A 75 -23.30 -0.37 -14.64
N LEU A 76 -23.76 -0.14 -15.88
CA LEU A 76 -24.40 1.12 -16.31
C LEU A 76 -25.81 1.30 -15.70
N LYS A 77 -26.57 0.21 -15.53
CA LYS A 77 -27.88 0.21 -14.88
C LYS A 77 -27.77 0.45 -13.36
N GLU A 78 -26.78 -0.13 -12.70
CA GLU A 78 -26.50 0.11 -11.28
C GLU A 78 -25.95 1.52 -11.01
N ASN A 79 -25.19 2.09 -11.95
CA ASN A 79 -24.64 3.45 -11.85
C ASN A 79 -25.52 4.57 -12.45
N GLY A 80 -26.75 4.26 -12.88
CA GLY A 80 -27.74 5.25 -13.32
C GLY A 80 -27.35 6.07 -14.56
N GLN A 81 -26.48 5.56 -15.43
CA GLN A 81 -26.08 6.24 -16.67
C GLN A 81 -26.76 5.60 -17.90
N SER A 82 -27.70 6.33 -18.49
CA SER A 82 -28.34 5.96 -19.76
C SER A 82 -27.34 6.04 -20.93
N GLN A 83 -27.26 4.95 -21.71
CA GLN A 83 -26.46 4.80 -22.93
C GLN A 83 -26.59 6.01 -23.89
N ARG A 84 -25.45 6.61 -24.27
CA ARG A 84 -25.29 7.17 -25.62
C ARG A 84 -24.46 6.20 -26.44
N ARG A 85 -25.08 5.69 -27.51
CA ARG A 85 -24.53 4.77 -28.51
C ARG A 85 -23.30 5.42 -29.16
N TYR A 86 -22.13 4.77 -29.05
CA TYR A 86 -20.95 5.12 -29.83
C TYR A 86 -21.10 4.45 -31.20
N GLU A 87 -21.15 5.24 -32.27
CA GLU A 87 -20.97 4.77 -33.64
C GLU A 87 -19.46 4.68 -33.91
N GLU A 88 -19.01 3.54 -34.45
CA GLU A 88 -17.65 3.34 -34.94
C GLU A 88 -17.37 4.24 -36.14
N GLU A 89 -16.43 5.17 -36.01
CA GLU A 89 -15.69 5.68 -37.16
C GLU A 89 -14.30 5.04 -37.18
N GLU A 90 -14.09 4.16 -38.16
CA GLU A 90 -12.77 3.65 -38.50
C GLU A 90 -11.86 4.80 -38.98
N HIS A 91 -10.70 4.96 -38.34
CA HIS A 91 -9.61 5.77 -38.87
C HIS A 91 -8.34 4.92 -38.99
N PRO A 92 -7.68 4.92 -40.17
CA PRO A 92 -6.57 4.02 -40.44
C PRO A 92 -5.33 4.38 -39.63
N VAL A 93 -4.72 3.34 -39.07
CA VAL A 93 -3.46 3.39 -38.31
C VAL A 93 -2.34 4.01 -39.14
N ARG A 94 -1.76 5.13 -38.68
CA ARG A 94 -0.52 5.68 -39.23
C ARG A 94 0.60 5.53 -38.19
N CYS A 95 1.54 4.63 -38.47
CA CYS A 95 2.81 4.52 -37.72
C CYS A 95 3.68 5.76 -37.97
N ILE A 96 4.05 6.47 -36.91
CA ILE A 96 5.05 7.54 -36.96
C ILE A 96 6.43 6.92 -36.69
N LYS A 97 7.39 7.11 -37.61
CA LYS A 97 8.78 6.65 -37.47
C LYS A 97 9.66 7.75 -36.87
N TRP A 98 10.69 7.33 -36.13
CA TRP A 98 11.63 8.12 -35.33
C TRP A 98 12.65 8.96 -36.15
N SER A 99 12.26 9.68 -37.20
CA SER A 99 13.22 10.47 -37.99
C SER A 99 12.76 11.84 -38.48
N ASP A 100 11.63 12.36 -38.04
CA ASP A 100 11.15 13.67 -38.52
C ASP A 100 11.51 14.78 -37.54
N THR A 101 12.77 15.20 -37.55
CA THR A 101 13.21 16.52 -37.09
C THR A 101 13.35 17.45 -38.29
N GLU A 102 12.53 18.51 -38.37
CA GLU A 102 12.94 19.76 -39.01
C GLU A 102 12.32 20.97 -38.29
N GLU A 103 13.20 21.90 -37.90
CA GLU A 103 12.89 23.30 -37.64
C GLU A 103 12.36 23.96 -38.91
N ARG A 104 11.28 24.76 -38.83
CA ARG A 104 11.24 26.07 -39.52
C ARG A 104 10.15 27.02 -38.99
N THR A 105 10.65 28.06 -38.31
CA THR A 105 10.27 29.49 -38.30
C THR A 105 8.88 29.95 -38.78
N GLY A 106 8.23 30.76 -37.93
CA GLY A 106 7.63 32.04 -38.33
C GLY A 106 6.17 32.03 -38.76
N GLY A 107 5.25 32.33 -37.84
CA GLY A 107 3.85 32.66 -38.13
C GLY A 107 3.14 33.15 -36.89
N GLN A 108 2.47 34.30 -36.98
CA GLN A 108 1.93 35.12 -35.89
C GLN A 108 0.96 34.37 -34.96
N ALA A 109 1.09 34.63 -33.66
CA ALA A 109 0.14 34.22 -32.64
C ALA A 109 -1.22 34.91 -32.87
N GLN A 110 -2.26 34.12 -33.09
CA GLN A 110 -3.64 34.51 -32.77
C GLN A 110 -4.08 33.73 -31.54
N GLU A 111 -4.52 34.48 -30.53
CA GLU A 111 -5.12 34.01 -29.29
C GLU A 111 -6.33 33.12 -29.60
N GLY A 112 -6.18 31.82 -29.36
CA GLY A 112 -7.28 30.87 -29.26
C GLY A 112 -7.46 30.48 -27.79
N ASN A 113 -8.59 30.89 -27.21
CA ASN A 113 -9.04 30.64 -25.85
C ASN A 113 -8.48 29.35 -25.21
N SER A 114 -7.54 29.50 -24.29
CA SER A 114 -7.29 28.49 -23.27
C SER A 114 -8.50 28.47 -22.33
N ILE A 115 -9.38 27.48 -22.46
CA ILE A 115 -10.23 27.08 -21.33
C ILE A 115 -9.37 26.20 -20.41
N ALA A 116 -8.33 26.80 -19.84
CA ALA A 116 -7.82 26.39 -18.56
C ALA A 116 -8.62 27.19 -17.53
N SER A 117 -9.84 26.72 -17.23
CA SER A 117 -10.51 27.25 -16.04
C SER A 117 -9.69 26.79 -14.84
N SER A 118 -9.06 27.78 -14.19
CA SER A 118 -8.53 27.65 -12.84
C SER A 118 -9.68 27.29 -11.91
N VAL A 119 -10.03 26.01 -11.84
CA VAL A 119 -10.95 25.47 -10.85
C VAL A 119 -10.20 25.45 -9.52
N GLN A 120 -10.55 26.39 -8.64
CA GLN A 120 -10.24 26.29 -7.21
C GLN A 120 -10.64 24.90 -6.71
N PRO A 121 -9.85 24.18 -5.90
CA PRO A 121 -10.18 22.84 -5.45
C PRO A 121 -11.45 22.90 -4.60
N THR A 122 -12.61 22.64 -5.21
CA THR A 122 -13.88 22.63 -4.50
C THR A 122 -13.95 21.37 -3.65
N ARG A 123 -14.45 21.52 -2.41
CA ARG A 123 -14.79 20.41 -1.49
C ARG A 123 -15.60 19.28 -2.15
N SER A 124 -16.24 19.53 -3.29
CA SER A 124 -17.00 18.55 -4.07
C SER A 124 -16.18 17.38 -4.64
N ARG A 125 -14.84 17.51 -4.80
CA ARG A 125 -13.99 16.43 -5.36
C ARG A 125 -13.83 15.23 -4.42
N TRP A 126 -14.03 15.43 -3.11
CA TRP A 126 -13.72 14.44 -2.09
C TRP A 126 -14.95 13.67 -1.57
N GLY A 127 -16.07 13.73 -2.28
CA GLY A 127 -17.32 13.13 -1.82
C GLY A 127 -17.97 13.91 -0.67
N LYS A 128 -19.22 13.57 -0.35
CA LYS A 128 -19.95 14.22 0.75
C LYS A 128 -19.54 13.58 2.08
N LYS A 129 -19.33 14.42 3.08
CA LYS A 129 -19.12 13.95 4.46
C LYS A 129 -20.46 13.54 5.04
N GLU A 130 -20.47 12.40 5.72
CA GLU A 130 -21.66 11.86 6.38
C GLU A 130 -21.28 11.45 7.80
N GLN A 131 -22.10 11.83 8.78
CA GLN A 131 -21.85 11.50 10.18
C GLN A 131 -21.90 9.99 10.41
N GLY A 132 -20.95 9.49 11.19
CA GLY A 132 -20.89 8.06 11.49
C GLY A 132 -20.64 7.21 10.25
N LYS A 133 -19.86 7.70 9.29
CA LYS A 133 -19.42 6.90 8.15
C LYS A 133 -17.95 7.17 7.87
N VAL A 134 -17.23 6.12 7.49
CA VAL A 134 -15.86 6.22 7.00
C VAL A 134 -15.91 6.35 5.49
N ARG A 135 -15.18 7.29 4.92
CA ARG A 135 -15.07 7.41 3.46
C ARG A 135 -13.66 7.06 3.01
N SER A 136 -13.58 6.33 1.92
CA SER A 136 -12.33 5.78 1.43
C SER A 136 -12.22 5.94 -0.07
N CYS A 137 -10.99 6.10 -0.54
CA CYS A 137 -10.66 6.30 -1.94
C CYS A 137 -9.45 5.45 -2.31
N TRP A 138 -9.59 4.68 -3.38
CA TRP A 138 -8.45 3.99 -3.98
C TRP A 138 -7.72 4.96 -4.91
N LEU A 139 -6.45 5.22 -4.62
CA LEU A 139 -5.63 6.21 -5.32
C LEU A 139 -4.75 5.59 -6.42
N GLY A 140 -4.87 4.28 -6.62
CA GLY A 140 -4.03 3.50 -7.53
C GLY A 140 -3.04 2.62 -6.75
N HIS A 141 -2.69 1.48 -7.33
CA HIS A 141 -1.84 0.44 -6.74
C HIS A 141 -2.27 0.06 -5.32
N ALA A 142 -1.36 0.12 -4.34
CA ALA A 142 -1.64 -0.08 -2.92
C ALA A 142 -1.99 1.23 -2.20
N SER A 143 -1.99 2.37 -2.90
CA SER A 143 -2.31 3.66 -2.30
C SER A 143 -3.81 3.77 -2.02
N VAL A 144 -4.14 3.85 -0.74
CA VAL A 144 -5.52 3.98 -0.27
C VAL A 144 -5.59 5.13 0.72
N LEU A 145 -6.58 6.01 0.55
CA LEU A 145 -6.90 7.05 1.50
C LEU A 145 -8.19 6.70 2.23
N VAL A 146 -8.14 6.73 3.55
CA VAL A 146 -9.31 6.57 4.43
C VAL A 146 -9.46 7.83 5.28
N MET A 147 -10.66 8.39 5.31
CA MET A 147 -11.01 9.54 6.13
C MET A 147 -11.92 9.06 7.27
N VAL A 148 -11.41 9.16 8.49
CA VAL A 148 -12.04 8.60 9.69
C VAL A 148 -12.60 9.74 10.56
N PRO A 149 -13.92 9.80 10.84
CA PRO A 149 -14.48 10.80 11.74
C PRO A 149 -14.20 10.46 13.21
N LEU A 150 -13.10 10.99 13.76
CA LEU A 150 -12.77 10.80 15.19
C LEU A 150 -13.51 11.76 16.13
N ARG A 151 -14.24 12.76 15.60
CA ARG A 151 -15.09 13.63 16.44
C ARG A 151 -16.55 13.21 16.30
N SER A 152 -17.28 13.33 17.39
CA SER A 152 -18.74 13.12 17.44
C SER A 152 -19.51 14.25 16.76
N GLU A 153 -18.97 15.46 16.81
CA GLU A 153 -19.57 16.67 16.29
C GLU A 153 -18.61 17.39 15.34
N GLY A 154 -19.19 17.98 14.29
CA GLY A 154 -18.46 18.67 13.23
C GLY A 154 -17.99 17.75 12.10
N ASP A 155 -17.31 18.37 11.13
CA ASP A 155 -16.87 17.73 9.88
C ASP A 155 -15.38 17.31 9.94
N ASP A 156 -14.78 17.22 11.13
CA ASP A 156 -13.34 16.98 11.27
C ASP A 156 -13.03 15.48 11.13
N GLU A 157 -12.15 15.14 10.19
CA GLU A 157 -11.80 13.77 9.83
C GLU A 157 -10.28 13.59 9.88
N VAL A 158 -9.85 12.44 10.36
CA VAL A 158 -8.46 12.02 10.30
C VAL A 158 -8.22 11.25 9.01
N GLY A 159 -7.43 11.85 8.12
CA GLY A 159 -6.88 11.19 6.93
C GLY A 159 -5.79 10.19 7.29
N VAL A 160 -6.05 8.91 7.02
CA VAL A 160 -5.13 7.77 7.12
C VAL A 160 -4.79 7.32 5.70
N LEU A 161 -3.51 7.39 5.33
CA LEU A 161 -3.02 7.12 3.99
C LEU A 161 -2.10 5.91 4.02
N PHE A 162 -2.41 4.89 3.23
CA PHE A 162 -1.66 3.64 3.15
C PHE A 162 -0.79 3.65 1.90
N ASP A 163 0.48 3.23 2.02
CA ASP A 163 1.45 3.02 0.93
C ASP A 163 1.35 4.06 -0.22
N PRO A 164 1.50 5.37 0.07
CA PRO A 164 1.26 6.40 -0.92
C PRO A 164 2.37 6.49 -1.97
N VAL A 165 1.99 6.36 -3.23
CA VAL A 165 2.87 6.42 -4.39
C VAL A 165 2.17 7.19 -5.53
N PHE A 166 2.70 8.36 -5.86
CA PHE A 166 2.07 9.29 -6.82
C PHE A 166 2.93 9.53 -8.06
N GLU A 167 4.17 9.07 -8.06
CA GLU A 167 5.10 9.20 -9.18
C GLU A 167 4.76 8.25 -10.33
N GLU A 168 5.18 8.62 -11.53
CA GLU A 168 4.94 7.86 -12.76
C GLU A 168 5.71 6.53 -12.81
N ARG A 169 6.88 6.46 -12.15
CA ARG A 169 7.73 5.27 -12.12
C ARG A 169 8.16 4.92 -10.71
N CYS A 170 7.98 3.65 -10.34
CA CYS A 170 8.42 3.12 -9.05
C CYS A 170 9.76 2.43 -9.21
N SER A 171 10.84 3.19 -9.02
CA SER A 171 12.21 2.71 -9.27
C SER A 171 13.25 3.53 -8.52
N PRO A 172 14.44 2.95 -8.21
CA PRO A 172 15.59 3.70 -7.75
C PRO A 172 16.05 4.79 -8.74
N SER A 173 15.64 4.72 -10.01
CA SER A 173 15.99 5.68 -11.04
C SER A 173 14.76 6.18 -11.79
N GLY A 174 14.75 7.45 -12.19
CA GLY A 174 13.65 8.02 -13.00
C GLY A 174 13.61 7.51 -14.45
N PHE A 175 14.61 6.75 -14.90
CA PHE A 175 14.75 6.31 -16.30
C PHE A 175 14.43 4.83 -16.52
N VAL A 176 14.54 4.00 -15.48
CA VAL A 176 14.31 2.54 -15.54
C VAL A 176 13.17 2.18 -14.59
N GLY A 177 12.43 1.11 -14.86
CA GLY A 177 11.30 0.67 -14.05
C GLY A 177 9.93 0.98 -14.68
N PRO A 178 8.86 0.35 -14.18
CA PRO A 178 7.55 0.36 -14.82
C PRO A 178 6.94 1.76 -14.82
N VAL A 179 6.40 2.16 -15.98
CA VAL A 179 5.55 3.36 -16.12
C VAL A 179 4.16 3.00 -15.65
N ARG A 180 3.54 3.89 -14.90
CA ARG A 180 2.16 3.74 -14.44
C ARG A 180 1.19 3.83 -15.62
N ASP A 181 0.33 2.83 -15.77
CA ASP A 181 -0.72 2.78 -16.80
C ASP A 181 -1.90 3.70 -16.44
N ILE A 182 -2.17 3.88 -15.15
CA ILE A 182 -3.25 4.72 -14.63
C ILE A 182 -2.65 5.90 -13.85
N SER A 183 -2.99 7.13 -14.24
CA SER A 183 -2.57 8.33 -13.50
C SER A 183 -3.12 8.34 -12.07
N PRO A 184 -2.41 8.89 -11.06
CA PRO A 184 -3.02 9.08 -9.76
C PRO A 184 -4.17 10.06 -9.94
N PRO A 185 -5.22 9.99 -9.12
CA PRO A 185 -6.42 10.78 -9.36
C PRO A 185 -6.21 12.27 -9.12
N CYS A 186 -5.11 12.67 -8.48
CA CYS A 186 -4.75 14.04 -8.11
C CYS A 186 -3.26 14.18 -7.78
N ASP A 187 -2.78 15.41 -7.65
CA ASP A 187 -1.47 15.70 -7.06
C ASP A 187 -1.52 15.53 -5.53
N VAL A 188 -0.37 15.24 -4.90
CA VAL A 188 -0.26 15.15 -3.43
C VAL A 188 -0.77 16.41 -2.72
N LYS A 189 -0.53 17.60 -3.29
CA LYS A 189 -0.98 18.90 -2.75
C LYS A 189 -2.50 19.07 -2.75
N ASP A 190 -3.22 18.30 -3.57
CA ASP A 190 -4.66 18.40 -3.69
C ASP A 190 -5.37 17.50 -2.67
N LEU A 191 -4.66 16.54 -2.06
CA LEU A 191 -5.23 15.63 -1.07
C LEU A 191 -5.86 16.40 0.10
N PRO A 192 -6.92 15.84 0.72
CA PRO A 192 -7.40 16.36 1.99
C PRO A 192 -6.33 16.20 3.08
N PRO A 193 -6.47 16.86 4.25
CA PRO A 193 -5.48 16.78 5.32
C PRO A 193 -5.11 15.34 5.71
N ILE A 194 -3.82 15.00 5.56
CA ILE A 194 -3.26 13.69 5.90
C ILE A 194 -2.59 13.76 7.27
N HIS A 195 -3.01 12.87 8.16
CA HIS A 195 -2.59 12.87 9.56
C HIS A 195 -1.71 11.67 9.89
N VAL A 196 -2.04 10.51 9.32
CA VAL A 196 -1.32 9.26 9.55
C VAL A 196 -0.97 8.65 8.21
N VAL A 197 0.29 8.29 8.03
CA VAL A 197 0.76 7.50 6.90
C VAL A 197 1.21 6.14 7.41
N LEU A 198 0.66 5.08 6.82
CA LEU A 198 0.98 3.69 7.13
C LEU A 198 1.76 3.09 5.96
N ILE A 199 2.97 2.61 6.24
CA ILE A 199 3.82 1.96 5.23
C ILE A 199 3.89 0.47 5.55
N SER A 200 3.57 -0.41 4.60
CA SER A 200 3.59 -1.86 4.80
C SER A 200 5.00 -2.44 4.77
N HIS A 201 5.84 -1.98 3.83
CA HIS A 201 7.21 -2.45 3.65
C HIS A 201 8.01 -1.46 2.79
N SER A 202 9.27 -1.79 2.50
CA SER A 202 10.22 -0.84 1.92
C SER A 202 10.34 -0.86 0.40
N HIS A 203 9.59 -1.67 -0.36
CA HIS A 203 9.71 -1.66 -1.83
C HIS A 203 9.32 -0.29 -2.42
N TYR A 204 9.84 0.03 -3.61
CA TYR A 204 9.69 1.36 -4.23
C TYR A 204 8.24 1.71 -4.56
N ASP A 205 7.44 0.72 -4.90
CA ASP A 205 6.02 0.83 -5.22
C ASP A 205 5.10 0.88 -3.99
N HIS A 206 5.67 0.87 -2.78
CA HIS A 206 4.96 1.05 -1.50
C HIS A 206 5.54 2.17 -0.63
N LEU A 207 6.83 2.45 -0.78
CA LEU A 207 7.53 3.54 -0.10
C LEU A 207 8.26 4.43 -1.11
N SER A 208 7.60 5.53 -1.45
CA SER A 208 8.07 6.53 -2.39
C SER A 208 8.81 7.67 -1.70
N LEU A 209 10.05 7.95 -2.10
CA LEU A 209 10.80 9.11 -1.61
C LEU A 209 10.14 10.43 -2.06
N PRO A 210 9.83 10.66 -3.35
CA PRO A 210 9.19 11.89 -3.80
C PRO A 210 7.85 12.15 -3.09
N THR A 211 7.01 11.12 -2.98
CA THR A 211 5.71 11.24 -2.32
C THR A 211 5.87 11.53 -0.82
N THR A 212 6.81 10.86 -0.15
CA THR A 212 7.12 11.12 1.27
C THR A 212 7.56 12.56 1.51
N GLN A 213 8.44 13.09 0.66
CA GLN A 213 8.92 14.47 0.76
C GLN A 213 7.80 15.49 0.50
N ALA A 214 6.93 15.25 -0.48
CA ALA A 214 5.79 16.10 -0.77
C ALA A 214 4.81 16.13 0.41
N LEU A 215 4.44 14.96 0.95
CA LEU A 215 3.56 14.84 2.12
C LEU A 215 4.13 15.56 3.34
N TRP A 216 5.43 15.41 3.62
CA TRP A 216 6.08 16.14 4.70
C TRP A 216 6.04 17.65 4.48
N ALA A 217 6.38 18.13 3.28
CA ALA A 217 6.37 19.56 2.97
C ALA A 217 5.01 20.21 3.24
N ILE A 218 3.91 19.50 2.94
CA ILE A 218 2.54 19.99 3.09
C ILE A 218 2.02 19.83 4.53
N HIS A 219 2.25 18.67 5.18
CA HIS A 219 1.56 18.28 6.41
C HIS A 219 2.45 18.25 7.68
N LYS A 220 3.70 18.73 7.61
CA LYS A 220 4.70 18.65 8.71
C LYS A 220 4.25 19.10 10.10
N ALA A 221 3.23 19.96 10.18
CA ALA A 221 2.69 20.39 11.46
C ALA A 221 2.12 19.22 12.29
N HIS A 222 1.49 18.23 11.65
CA HIS A 222 0.68 17.21 12.32
C HIS A 222 0.92 15.77 11.84
N ILE A 223 1.38 15.55 10.61
CA ILE A 223 1.55 14.21 10.05
C ILE A 223 2.45 13.30 10.91
N ARG A 224 2.05 12.03 11.04
CA ARG A 224 2.80 10.96 11.69
C ARG A 224 2.92 9.78 10.75
N TRP A 225 4.09 9.15 10.74
CA TRP A 225 4.32 7.91 10.03
C TRP A 225 4.31 6.75 11.02
N ILE A 226 3.61 5.67 10.69
CA ILE A 226 3.74 4.40 11.38
C ILE A 226 4.27 3.40 10.38
N VAL A 227 5.39 2.77 10.74
CA VAL A 227 6.20 1.98 9.82
C VAL A 227 6.63 0.67 10.49
N PRO A 228 6.91 -0.38 9.72
CA PRO A 228 7.44 -1.62 10.26
C PRO A 228 8.85 -1.43 10.82
N LEU A 229 9.20 -2.27 11.79
CA LEU A 229 10.49 -2.26 12.47
C LEU A 229 11.69 -2.21 11.49
N GLY A 230 12.65 -1.32 11.74
CA GLY A 230 13.85 -1.12 10.93
C GLY A 230 13.76 0.06 9.94
N LEU A 231 12.54 0.50 9.60
CA LEU A 231 12.32 1.49 8.56
C LEU A 231 12.46 2.95 9.03
N LYS A 232 12.43 3.24 10.35
CA LYS A 232 12.62 4.61 10.89
C LYS A 232 13.96 5.20 10.48
N SER A 233 14.99 4.37 10.37
CA SER A 233 16.33 4.78 9.95
C SER A 233 16.33 5.40 8.54
N TRP A 234 15.51 4.86 7.62
CA TRP A 234 15.31 5.41 6.29
C TRP A 234 14.58 6.76 6.35
N PHE A 235 13.52 6.87 7.16
CA PHE A 235 12.79 8.13 7.33
C PHE A 235 13.69 9.24 7.86
N LYS A 236 14.56 8.92 8.83
CA LYS A 236 15.57 9.84 9.35
C LYS A 236 16.54 10.27 8.25
N SER A 237 17.04 9.35 7.43
CA SER A 237 18.02 9.66 6.38
C SER A 237 17.47 10.57 5.29
N VAL A 238 16.15 10.55 5.05
CA VAL A 238 15.47 11.42 4.08
C VAL A 238 14.92 12.71 4.69
N GLY A 239 15.25 12.99 5.96
CA GLY A 239 14.98 14.28 6.63
C GLY A 239 13.67 14.35 7.41
N ILE A 240 13.01 13.21 7.67
CA ILE A 240 11.82 13.18 8.54
C ILE A 240 12.27 13.03 10.01
N PRO A 241 11.84 13.93 10.92
CA PRO A 241 12.19 13.86 12.34
C PRO A 241 11.74 12.55 13.01
N GLU A 242 12.58 11.99 13.88
CA GLU A 242 12.31 10.69 14.52
C GLU A 242 11.05 10.66 15.39
N ASP A 243 10.66 11.80 15.98
CA ASP A 243 9.46 11.96 16.81
C ASP A 243 8.16 11.90 15.99
N ARG A 244 8.27 12.10 14.66
CA ARG A 244 7.18 11.94 13.70
C ARG A 244 7.01 10.52 13.20
N VAL A 245 7.94 9.61 13.51
CA VAL A 245 7.93 8.23 13.03
C VAL A 245 7.77 7.26 14.20
N SER A 246 6.76 6.42 14.15
CA SER A 246 6.57 5.30 15.09
C SER A 246 6.92 4.00 14.37
N GLU A 247 7.82 3.21 14.96
CA GLU A 247 8.15 1.86 14.48
C GLU A 247 7.41 0.83 15.30
N LEU A 248 6.82 -0.15 14.63
CA LEU A 248 6.11 -1.27 15.24
C LEU A 248 6.67 -2.60 14.73
N ASP A 249 6.86 -3.56 15.65
CA ASP A 249 7.04 -4.97 15.31
C ASP A 249 5.66 -5.63 15.13
N TRP A 250 5.60 -6.85 14.59
CA TRP A 250 4.34 -7.57 14.52
C TRP A 250 3.71 -7.72 15.90
N TRP A 251 2.39 -7.54 15.92
CA TRP A 251 1.51 -7.53 17.09
C TRP A 251 1.64 -6.30 18.00
N ASP A 252 2.62 -5.41 17.76
CA ASP A 252 2.63 -4.11 18.42
C ASP A 252 1.41 -3.30 17.97
N GLN A 253 0.90 -2.50 18.90
CA GLN A 253 -0.23 -1.60 18.66
C GLN A 253 0.08 -0.21 19.20
N ILE A 254 -0.44 0.81 18.53
CA ILE A 254 -0.39 2.21 18.96
C ILE A 254 -1.79 2.82 18.87
N THR A 255 -2.15 3.61 19.87
CA THR A 255 -3.39 4.40 19.86
C THR A 255 -3.04 5.87 19.67
N LEU A 256 -3.68 6.51 18.69
CA LEU A 256 -3.51 7.91 18.36
C LEU A 256 -4.79 8.69 18.66
N SER A 257 -4.71 9.67 19.54
CA SER A 257 -5.79 10.63 19.76
C SER A 257 -5.82 11.69 18.66
N HIS A 258 -6.94 12.41 18.55
CA HIS A 258 -7.08 13.52 17.62
C HIS A 258 -6.00 14.60 17.84
N PRO A 259 -5.37 15.18 16.81
CA PRO A 259 -4.30 16.17 16.98
C PRO A 259 -4.68 17.37 17.88
N SER A 260 -5.93 17.84 17.77
CA SER A 260 -6.45 18.96 18.57
C SER A 260 -6.73 18.61 20.04
N SER A 261 -6.65 17.34 20.47
CA SER A 261 -6.83 16.99 21.89
C SER A 261 -5.61 17.30 22.74
N ILE A 262 -4.45 17.57 22.13
CA ILE A 262 -3.18 17.84 22.81
C ILE A 262 -3.06 19.32 23.23
N SER A 263 -3.88 20.23 22.67
CA SER A 263 -3.76 21.68 22.92
C SER A 263 -4.59 22.24 24.08
N SER A 264 -5.27 21.40 24.87
CA SER A 264 -6.18 21.85 25.94
C SER A 264 -5.56 21.96 27.34
N SER A 265 -4.23 21.98 27.46
CA SER A 265 -3.56 22.22 28.76
C SER A 265 -3.41 23.70 29.13
N SER A 266 -4.09 24.63 28.45
CA SER A 266 -4.11 26.05 28.81
C SER A 266 -5.53 26.58 29.01
N SER A 267 -5.90 26.67 30.30
CA SER A 267 -7.00 27.44 30.89
C SER A 267 -8.46 27.11 30.49
N PRO A 268 -9.37 26.93 31.47
CA PRO A 268 -10.79 26.75 31.20
C PRO A 268 -11.40 28.10 30.81
N SER A 269 -11.72 28.29 29.53
CA SER A 269 -12.69 29.31 29.12
C SER A 269 -14.06 28.66 29.07
N ASP A 270 -14.92 29.04 30.02
CA ASP A 270 -16.35 28.76 30.04
C ASP A 270 -17.02 29.27 28.77
N SER A 271 -17.28 28.39 27.79
CA SER A 271 -18.48 28.40 26.93
C SER A 271 -18.30 27.53 25.68
N ALA A 272 -18.38 26.22 25.85
CA ALA A 272 -18.90 25.26 24.85
C ALA A 272 -18.87 23.88 25.52
N GLN A 273 -20.01 23.47 26.09
CA GLN A 273 -20.20 22.08 26.51
C GLN A 273 -20.08 21.20 25.25
N PRO A 274 -19.12 20.27 25.15
CA PRO A 274 -19.11 19.32 24.05
C PRO A 274 -20.19 18.27 24.35
N ASP A 275 -21.23 18.20 23.52
CA ASP A 275 -22.39 17.30 23.66
C ASP A 275 -22.06 15.84 23.29
N SER A 276 -20.81 15.42 23.50
CA SER A 276 -20.48 14.00 23.44
C SER A 276 -19.64 13.56 24.63
N SER A 277 -20.22 12.59 25.33
CA SER A 277 -19.58 11.85 26.41
C SER A 277 -18.49 10.89 25.92
N VAL A 278 -18.25 10.79 24.60
CA VAL A 278 -17.40 9.77 23.97
C VAL A 278 -16.16 10.39 23.33
N GLU A 279 -14.98 10.00 23.81
CA GLU A 279 -13.70 10.27 23.17
C GLU A 279 -13.38 9.15 22.17
N ARG A 280 -12.96 9.52 20.95
CA ARG A 280 -12.50 8.55 19.95
C ARG A 280 -11.00 8.67 19.69
N SER A 281 -10.38 7.53 19.45
CA SER A 281 -8.98 7.42 19.06
C SER A 281 -8.79 6.39 17.97
N LEU A 282 -7.72 6.53 17.19
CA LEU A 282 -7.35 5.61 16.13
C LEU A 282 -6.35 4.59 16.68
N ARG A 283 -6.75 3.33 16.75
CA ARG A 283 -5.86 2.23 17.10
C ARG A 283 -5.29 1.61 15.84
N VAL A 284 -3.97 1.45 15.78
CA VAL A 284 -3.26 0.83 14.67
C VAL A 284 -2.46 -0.34 15.21
N ALA A 285 -2.61 -1.51 14.59
CA ALA A 285 -1.86 -2.71 14.91
C ALA A 285 -1.03 -3.16 13.70
N CYS A 286 0.25 -3.41 13.95
CA CYS A 286 1.12 -4.05 12.98
C CYS A 286 0.83 -5.55 13.01
N THR A 287 0.48 -6.13 11.87
CA THR A 287 0.10 -7.55 11.78
C THR A 287 0.98 -8.28 10.79
N PRO A 288 1.27 -9.57 11.03
CA PRO A 288 2.12 -10.32 10.13
C PRO A 288 1.50 -10.57 8.77
N CYS A 289 2.36 -10.69 7.77
CA CYS A 289 2.03 -11.12 6.41
C CYS A 289 3.22 -11.85 5.78
N GLN A 290 3.04 -12.40 4.58
CA GLN A 290 4.06 -13.17 3.87
C GLN A 290 4.62 -12.37 2.71
N HIS A 291 5.70 -11.62 2.96
CA HIS A 291 6.37 -10.83 1.94
C HIS A 291 7.88 -10.69 2.25
N GLY A 292 8.54 -9.72 1.62
CA GLY A 292 9.90 -9.31 1.91
C GLY A 292 10.02 -7.78 2.04
N SER A 293 11.23 -7.31 2.29
CA SER A 293 11.56 -5.88 2.31
C SER A 293 12.95 -5.70 1.69
N GLY A 294 13.20 -4.57 1.06
CA GLY A 294 14.51 -4.19 0.53
C GLY A 294 14.39 -3.13 -0.56
N ARG A 295 15.45 -2.37 -0.80
CA ARG A 295 15.49 -1.32 -1.84
C ARG A 295 16.70 -1.47 -2.75
N SER A 296 17.61 -2.36 -2.42
CA SER A 296 18.87 -2.59 -3.09
C SER A 296 19.22 -4.08 -3.01
N GLY A 297 20.27 -4.49 -3.73
CA GLY A 297 20.78 -5.86 -3.62
C GLY A 297 21.35 -6.22 -2.25
N TRP A 298 21.55 -5.26 -1.34
CA TRP A 298 22.31 -5.42 -0.09
C TRP A 298 21.49 -5.24 1.18
N ASP A 299 20.24 -4.78 1.08
CA ASP A 299 19.38 -4.45 2.22
C ASP A 299 18.14 -5.35 2.31
N LYS A 300 18.15 -6.48 1.59
CA LYS A 300 17.08 -7.49 1.66
C LYS A 300 16.83 -7.90 3.11
N SER A 301 15.59 -7.76 3.55
CA SER A 301 15.10 -8.10 4.90
C SER A 301 15.81 -7.36 6.05
N THR A 302 16.36 -6.17 5.78
CA THR A 302 16.93 -5.31 6.84
C THR A 302 15.86 -4.51 7.60
N SER A 303 14.66 -4.38 7.02
CA SER A 303 13.45 -3.88 7.67
C SER A 303 12.32 -4.91 7.55
N LEU A 304 11.39 -4.85 8.49
CA LEU A 304 10.21 -5.70 8.54
C LEU A 304 9.23 -5.33 7.41
N TRP A 305 8.30 -6.25 7.12
CA TRP A 305 7.13 -6.07 6.26
C TRP A 305 5.88 -6.45 7.06
N CYS A 306 4.74 -5.82 6.83
CA CYS A 306 3.53 -6.09 7.60
C CYS A 306 2.24 -5.72 6.87
N SER A 307 1.14 -6.29 7.36
CA SER A 307 -0.21 -5.76 7.15
C SER A 307 -0.58 -4.79 8.28
N TRP A 308 -1.55 -3.92 8.03
CA TRP A 308 -2.06 -2.96 9.01
C TRP A 308 -3.52 -3.26 9.35
N ALA A 309 -3.82 -3.41 10.64
CA ALA A 309 -5.17 -3.34 11.15
C ALA A 309 -5.39 -1.97 11.79
N VAL A 310 -6.51 -1.31 11.45
CA VAL A 310 -6.87 0.01 11.97
C VAL A 310 -8.27 -0.05 12.54
N GLY A 311 -8.46 0.40 13.77
CA GLY A 311 -9.75 0.42 14.44
C GLY A 311 -10.03 1.78 15.08
N VAL A 312 -11.30 2.15 15.17
CA VAL A 312 -11.70 3.32 15.98
C VAL A 312 -12.06 2.84 17.36
N GLU A 313 -11.33 3.30 18.37
CA GLU A 313 -11.62 3.03 19.78
C GLU A 313 -12.47 4.17 20.35
N GLU A 314 -13.61 3.83 20.96
CA GLU A 314 -14.48 4.77 21.67
C GLU A 314 -14.37 4.55 23.19
N LYS A 315 -14.18 5.62 23.95
CA LYS A 315 -14.13 5.61 25.42
C LYS A 315 -15.08 6.65 25.99
N GLU A 316 -15.89 6.31 27.00
CA GLU A 316 -16.64 7.33 27.73
C GLU A 316 -15.67 8.17 28.57
N ARG A 317 -15.87 9.49 28.62
CA ARG A 317 -15.04 10.41 29.40
C ARG A 317 -15.02 10.13 30.90
N ASP A 318 -16.01 9.40 31.41
CA ASP A 318 -16.08 8.93 32.80
C ASP A 318 -15.20 7.69 33.07
N GLY A 319 -14.38 7.26 32.10
CA GLY A 319 -13.43 6.16 32.23
C GLY A 319 -14.07 4.75 32.18
N LYS A 320 -15.39 4.66 31.97
CA LYS A 320 -16.06 3.40 31.65
C LYS A 320 -15.94 3.14 30.15
N SER A 321 -15.40 1.98 29.77
CA SER A 321 -15.49 1.54 28.37
C SER A 321 -16.98 1.41 28.01
N THR A 322 -17.38 1.80 26.80
CA THR A 322 -18.71 1.51 26.22
C THR A 322 -18.85 -0.01 26.03
N GLY A 323 -19.10 -0.70 27.13
CA GLY A 323 -19.36 -2.13 27.14
C GLY A 323 -20.77 -2.37 26.66
N SER A 324 -20.94 -2.58 25.36
CA SER A 324 -22.14 -3.23 24.84
C SER A 324 -22.41 -4.50 25.67
N LYS A 325 -23.59 -4.53 26.29
CA LYS A 325 -24.10 -5.66 27.04
C LYS A 325 -24.27 -6.84 26.08
N GLY A 326 -23.24 -7.67 25.97
CA GLY A 326 -23.19 -8.84 25.09
C GLY A 326 -21.79 -9.00 24.50
N LYS A 327 -20.78 -9.22 25.36
CA LYS A 327 -19.37 -9.12 24.97
C LYS A 327 -18.93 -10.29 24.08
N SER A 328 -18.55 -9.99 22.84
CA SER A 328 -17.49 -10.75 22.20
C SER A 328 -16.24 -10.73 23.09
N THR A 329 -15.46 -11.81 23.07
CA THR A 329 -14.25 -11.95 23.88
C THR A 329 -13.06 -11.15 23.33
N LYS A 330 -13.15 -10.64 22.09
CA LYS A 330 -12.08 -9.88 21.46
C LYS A 330 -12.33 -8.38 21.56
N ASP A 331 -11.25 -7.65 21.83
CA ASP A 331 -11.27 -6.21 22.09
C ASP A 331 -11.77 -5.39 20.87
N TRP A 332 -11.34 -5.76 19.66
CA TRP A 332 -11.67 -5.01 18.45
C TRP A 332 -13.09 -5.25 17.93
N ASP A 333 -13.80 -6.27 18.42
CA ASP A 333 -15.18 -6.53 17.98
C ASP A 333 -16.16 -5.44 18.41
N ASN A 334 -15.82 -4.69 19.45
CA ASN A 334 -16.61 -3.57 19.93
C ASN A 334 -16.23 -2.25 19.23
N MET A 335 -15.22 -2.26 18.37
CA MET A 335 -14.84 -1.07 17.62
C MET A 335 -15.84 -0.87 16.47
N PRO A 336 -16.43 0.32 16.36
CA PRO A 336 -17.45 0.57 15.35
C PRO A 336 -16.96 0.46 13.91
N CYS A 337 -15.68 0.70 13.67
CA CYS A 337 -15.07 0.52 12.37
C CYS A 337 -13.72 -0.17 12.55
N THR A 338 -13.50 -1.22 11.76
CA THR A 338 -12.25 -1.98 11.69
C THR A 338 -11.86 -2.17 10.23
N ILE A 339 -10.66 -1.74 9.90
CA ILE A 339 -10.09 -1.74 8.56
C ILE A 339 -8.88 -2.67 8.58
N TYR A 340 -8.75 -3.49 7.56
CA TYR A 340 -7.57 -4.29 7.32
C TYR A 340 -6.95 -3.88 5.99
N PHE A 341 -5.66 -3.58 6.00
CA PHE A 341 -4.87 -3.29 4.81
C PHE A 341 -3.76 -4.32 4.72
N ALA A 342 -3.82 -5.18 3.72
CA ALA A 342 -2.88 -6.30 3.59
C ALA A 342 -1.50 -5.89 3.07
N GLY A 343 -1.34 -4.66 2.54
CA GLY A 343 -0.12 -4.26 1.84
C GLY A 343 0.09 -5.12 0.60
N ASP A 344 1.31 -5.60 0.43
CA ASP A 344 1.64 -6.65 -0.52
C ASP A 344 2.06 -7.92 0.24
N THR A 345 1.50 -9.05 -0.15
CA THR A 345 1.68 -10.30 0.57
C THR A 345 1.20 -11.48 -0.25
N GLY A 346 1.89 -12.61 -0.09
CA GLY A 346 1.43 -13.93 -0.47
C GLY A 346 0.48 -14.50 0.57
N TYR A 347 -0.14 -15.62 0.22
CA TYR A 347 -0.92 -16.44 1.15
C TYR A 347 -0.44 -17.90 1.13
N ARG A 348 -0.11 -18.39 -0.06
CA ARG A 348 0.46 -19.72 -0.30
C ARG A 348 1.20 -19.72 -1.64
N GLN A 349 2.02 -20.74 -1.88
CA GLN A 349 2.47 -21.01 -3.24
C GLN A 349 1.30 -21.52 -4.10
N PHE A 350 1.24 -21.11 -5.38
CA PHE A 350 0.17 -21.43 -6.30
C PHE A 350 -0.10 -22.93 -6.37
N GLY A 351 -1.38 -23.32 -6.30
CA GLY A 351 -1.81 -24.72 -6.36
C GLY A 351 -1.59 -25.52 -5.07
N VAL A 352 -0.96 -24.95 -4.05
CA VAL A 352 -0.78 -25.62 -2.75
C VAL A 352 -2.07 -25.54 -1.94
N THR A 353 -2.63 -26.68 -1.53
CA THR A 353 -3.85 -26.73 -0.71
C THR A 353 -3.61 -27.30 0.68
N ASP A 354 -2.44 -27.90 0.92
CA ASP A 354 -2.08 -28.47 2.21
C ASP A 354 -1.91 -27.35 3.26
N PRO A 355 -2.72 -27.34 4.35
CA PRO A 355 -2.68 -26.28 5.35
C PRO A 355 -1.32 -26.03 5.99
N LYS A 356 -0.41 -27.01 5.99
CA LYS A 356 0.93 -26.82 6.58
C LYS A 356 1.79 -25.81 5.81
N TYR A 357 1.46 -25.56 4.54
CA TYR A 357 2.19 -24.66 3.65
C TYR A 357 1.40 -23.37 3.34
N ILE A 358 0.28 -23.16 4.03
CA ILE A 358 -0.51 -21.94 3.95
C ILE A 358 -0.03 -20.99 5.04
N CYS A 359 0.13 -19.71 4.71
CA CYS A 359 0.51 -18.67 5.66
C CYS A 359 -0.53 -18.59 6.79
N PRO A 360 -0.15 -18.85 8.06
CA PRO A 360 -1.10 -18.85 9.16
C PRO A 360 -1.40 -17.43 9.67
N ALA A 361 -0.66 -16.41 9.21
CA ALA A 361 -0.70 -15.04 9.74
C ALA A 361 -2.12 -14.42 9.69
N PHE A 362 -2.87 -14.65 8.62
CA PHE A 362 -4.22 -14.10 8.47
C PHE A 362 -5.23 -14.76 9.40
N SER A 363 -5.17 -16.08 9.53
CA SER A 363 -5.99 -16.83 10.49
C SER A 363 -5.66 -16.45 11.93
N GLN A 364 -4.38 -16.20 12.23
CA GLN A 364 -3.94 -15.70 13.54
C GLN A 364 -4.41 -14.25 13.78
N THR A 365 -4.37 -13.40 12.76
CA THR A 365 -4.85 -12.02 12.86
C THR A 365 -6.36 -12.00 13.12
N ALA A 366 -7.11 -12.78 12.34
CA ALA A 366 -8.54 -12.99 12.56
C ALA A 366 -8.82 -13.62 13.93
N SER A 367 -8.01 -14.53 14.44
CA SER A 367 -8.24 -15.10 15.78
C SER A 367 -7.89 -14.13 16.91
N THR A 368 -6.89 -13.27 16.71
CA THR A 368 -6.34 -12.40 17.75
C THR A 368 -7.08 -11.06 17.88
N LEU A 369 -7.34 -10.38 16.76
CA LEU A 369 -7.84 -9.00 16.80
C LEU A 369 -9.36 -8.93 16.85
N THR A 370 -10.02 -9.43 15.81
CA THR A 370 -11.47 -9.22 15.59
C THR A 370 -12.12 -10.47 15.01
N SER A 371 -13.39 -10.71 15.30
CA SER A 371 -14.19 -11.72 14.63
C SER A 371 -14.39 -11.43 13.14
N SER A 372 -14.42 -10.15 12.75
CA SER A 372 -14.52 -9.70 11.37
C SER A 372 -14.07 -8.25 11.23
N PHE A 373 -13.25 -7.98 10.21
CA PHE A 373 -13.02 -6.62 9.75
C PHE A 373 -14.23 -6.11 8.95
N SER A 374 -14.51 -4.80 9.02
CA SER A 374 -15.59 -4.17 8.23
C SER A 374 -15.16 -3.79 6.82
N LEU A 375 -13.90 -3.40 6.62
CA LEU A 375 -13.35 -3.01 5.33
C LEU A 375 -11.97 -3.63 5.14
N LEU A 376 -11.73 -4.26 3.99
CA LEU A 376 -10.51 -5.02 3.73
C LEU A 376 -9.92 -4.59 2.39
N PHE A 377 -8.71 -4.04 2.40
CA PHE A 377 -7.94 -3.73 1.20
C PHE A 377 -6.97 -4.87 0.95
N LEU A 378 -7.23 -5.68 -0.08
CA LEU A 378 -6.50 -6.91 -0.39
C LEU A 378 -5.85 -6.81 -1.78
N PRO A 379 -4.54 -7.08 -1.92
CA PRO A 379 -3.90 -7.11 -3.23
C PRO A 379 -4.45 -8.27 -4.05
N ILE A 380 -4.58 -8.09 -5.36
CA ILE A 380 -5.08 -9.16 -6.25
C ILE A 380 -4.12 -9.45 -7.41
N SER A 381 -2.97 -8.77 -7.45
CA SER A 381 -2.01 -8.91 -8.54
C SER A 381 -0.81 -9.75 -8.07
N PRO A 382 -0.34 -10.73 -8.87
CA PRO A 382 0.85 -11.53 -8.56
C PRO A 382 2.17 -10.75 -8.70
N GLY A 383 2.16 -9.43 -8.52
CA GLY A 383 3.36 -8.59 -8.55
C GLY A 383 3.75 -8.05 -9.93
N SER A 384 4.59 -7.00 -9.93
CA SER A 384 5.12 -6.32 -11.13
C SER A 384 6.54 -6.78 -11.49
N SER A 385 7.00 -7.92 -10.96
CA SER A 385 8.38 -8.41 -11.12
C SER A 385 8.81 -8.58 -12.57
N LEU A 386 7.95 -9.10 -13.46
CA LEU A 386 8.27 -9.20 -14.91
C LEU A 386 8.22 -7.85 -15.62
N PRO A 387 7.22 -6.96 -15.41
CA PRO A 387 7.29 -5.58 -15.89
C PRO A 387 8.54 -4.81 -15.44
N TYR A 388 9.02 -5.06 -14.22
CA TYR A 388 10.27 -4.47 -13.73
C TYR A 388 11.50 -5.06 -14.46
N LEU A 389 11.59 -6.40 -14.60
CA LEU A 389 12.66 -7.07 -15.34
C LEU A 389 12.66 -6.72 -16.84
N SER A 390 11.49 -6.63 -17.47
CA SER A 390 11.33 -6.28 -18.88
C SER A 390 11.74 -4.83 -19.15
N SER A 391 11.65 -3.94 -18.15
CA SER A 391 12.15 -2.56 -18.26
C SER A 391 13.68 -2.46 -18.43
N PHE A 392 14.44 -3.53 -18.12
CA PHE A 392 15.87 -3.61 -18.40
C PHE A 392 16.19 -4.11 -19.82
N VAL A 393 15.19 -4.53 -20.59
CA VAL A 393 15.37 -5.05 -21.95
C VAL A 393 15.21 -3.91 -22.97
N PRO A 394 16.28 -3.50 -23.67
CA PRO A 394 16.20 -2.42 -24.65
C PRO A 394 15.39 -2.84 -25.89
N TYR A 395 14.72 -1.85 -26.51
CA TYR A 395 14.08 -2.02 -27.81
C TYR A 395 15.11 -2.48 -28.87
N PRO A 396 14.78 -3.41 -29.79
CA PRO A 396 13.45 -3.97 -30.09
C PRO A 396 13.08 -5.25 -29.32
N PHE A 397 13.93 -5.74 -28.42
CA PHE A 397 13.67 -6.99 -27.70
C PHE A 397 12.50 -6.90 -26.71
N SER A 398 12.18 -5.69 -26.22
CA SER A 398 10.97 -5.40 -25.45
C SER A 398 9.66 -5.48 -26.27
N ALA A 399 9.72 -5.35 -27.59
CA ALA A 399 8.56 -5.58 -28.44
C ALA A 399 8.26 -7.08 -28.64
N VAL A 400 9.28 -7.93 -28.45
CA VAL A 400 9.16 -9.40 -28.48
C VAL A 400 8.71 -9.94 -27.11
N SER A 401 8.84 -9.20 -26.01
CA SER A 401 8.34 -9.63 -24.69
C SER A 401 6.82 -9.64 -24.56
N ASN A 402 6.08 -9.11 -25.55
CA ASN A 402 4.63 -9.27 -25.65
C ASN A 402 4.18 -10.68 -26.09
N TRP A 403 5.12 -11.60 -26.37
CA TRP A 403 4.83 -13.02 -26.68
C TRP A 403 4.54 -13.88 -25.45
N ILE A 404 4.66 -13.34 -24.25
CA ILE A 404 4.35 -14.06 -23.02
C ILE A 404 2.94 -13.63 -22.60
N THR A 405 1.91 -14.16 -23.27
CA THR A 405 0.50 -13.98 -22.85
C THR A 405 -0.07 -15.21 -22.15
N ASP A 406 0.74 -16.25 -21.97
CA ASP A 406 0.55 -17.36 -20.99
C ASP A 406 1.06 -16.99 -19.57
N GLU A 407 1.25 -15.69 -19.32
CA GLU A 407 2.18 -15.18 -18.31
C GLU A 407 1.59 -15.01 -16.92
N MET A 408 0.28 -14.77 -16.76
CA MET A 408 -0.30 -14.58 -15.42
C MET A 408 -0.22 -15.82 -14.53
N VAL A 409 -0.38 -17.02 -15.10
CA VAL A 409 -0.28 -18.26 -14.35
C VAL A 409 1.18 -18.57 -14.03
N ASN A 410 2.09 -18.36 -14.98
CA ASN A 410 3.52 -18.55 -14.74
C ASN A 410 4.09 -17.51 -13.75
N LEU A 411 3.64 -16.26 -13.84
CA LEU A 411 3.89 -15.20 -12.86
C LEU A 411 3.35 -15.60 -11.50
N GLY A 412 2.05 -15.92 -11.42
CA GLY A 412 1.39 -16.35 -10.20
C GLY A 412 2.13 -17.52 -9.55
N VAL A 413 2.59 -18.51 -10.32
CA VAL A 413 3.40 -19.62 -9.79
C VAL A 413 4.73 -19.12 -9.23
N LEU A 414 5.45 -18.26 -9.95
CA LEU A 414 6.77 -17.76 -9.53
C LEU A 414 6.71 -16.85 -8.29
N THR A 415 5.66 -16.04 -8.19
CA THR A 415 5.57 -14.96 -7.21
C THR A 415 4.57 -15.23 -6.09
N SER A 416 3.74 -16.27 -6.19
CA SER A 416 2.70 -16.65 -5.21
C SER A 416 3.19 -16.75 -3.76
N GLY A 417 4.45 -17.15 -3.58
CA GLY A 417 5.09 -17.17 -2.27
C GLY A 417 5.12 -15.81 -1.57
N VAL A 418 5.03 -14.70 -2.30
CA VAL A 418 5.09 -13.34 -1.75
C VAL A 418 4.02 -12.39 -2.32
N HIS A 419 3.25 -12.78 -3.32
CA HIS A 419 2.10 -12.02 -3.83
C HIS A 419 0.87 -12.93 -3.95
N MET A 420 -0.27 -12.52 -3.42
CA MET A 420 -1.47 -13.34 -3.47
C MET A 420 -2.13 -13.31 -4.85
N THR A 421 -2.76 -14.41 -5.21
CA THR A 421 -3.64 -14.45 -6.38
C THR A 421 -5.01 -13.84 -6.07
N PRO A 422 -5.83 -13.53 -7.09
CA PRO A 422 -7.22 -13.18 -6.86
C PRO A 422 -8.00 -14.24 -6.06
N GLY A 423 -7.72 -15.53 -6.27
CA GLY A 423 -8.35 -16.61 -5.52
C GLY A 423 -7.96 -16.62 -4.04
N ASP A 424 -6.68 -16.36 -3.74
CA ASP A 424 -6.21 -16.20 -2.37
C ASP A 424 -6.88 -15.01 -1.69
N ALA A 425 -7.03 -13.87 -2.38
CA ALA A 425 -7.71 -12.70 -1.86
C ALA A 425 -9.20 -13.00 -1.52
N VAL A 426 -9.89 -13.74 -2.39
CA VAL A 426 -11.28 -14.20 -2.15
C VAL A 426 -11.35 -15.15 -0.95
N GLU A 427 -10.38 -16.04 -0.76
CA GLU A 427 -10.35 -16.90 0.44
C GLU A 427 -10.07 -16.09 1.71
N LEU A 428 -9.16 -15.10 1.65
CA LEU A 428 -8.87 -14.21 2.78
C LEU A 428 -10.09 -13.38 3.19
N MET A 429 -10.97 -13.04 2.26
CA MET A 429 -12.28 -12.45 2.60
C MET A 429 -13.11 -13.35 3.51
N GLY A 430 -13.08 -14.66 3.30
CA GLY A 430 -13.73 -15.63 4.18
C GLY A 430 -13.10 -15.70 5.58
N ILE A 431 -11.78 -15.53 5.67
CA ILE A 431 -11.03 -15.62 6.94
C ILE A 431 -11.15 -14.34 7.77
N LEU A 432 -10.89 -13.19 7.14
CA LEU A 432 -10.79 -11.89 7.80
C LEU A 432 -12.12 -11.14 7.83
N GLY A 433 -12.95 -11.30 6.78
CA GLY A 433 -14.22 -10.60 6.62
C GLY A 433 -15.47 -11.41 6.99
N LYS A 434 -15.36 -12.75 7.12
CA LYS A 434 -16.42 -13.68 7.55
C LYS A 434 -17.83 -13.36 7.01
N ASN A 435 -17.93 -13.02 5.72
CA ASN A 435 -19.18 -12.66 5.02
C ASN A 435 -19.88 -11.38 5.51
N SER A 436 -19.22 -10.55 6.33
CA SER A 436 -19.78 -9.28 6.82
C SER A 436 -18.93 -8.06 6.48
N GLY A 437 -17.63 -8.25 6.26
CA GLY A 437 -16.74 -7.20 5.75
C GLY A 437 -16.86 -7.00 4.24
N THR A 438 -16.50 -5.81 3.77
CA THR A 438 -16.40 -5.50 2.34
C THR A 438 -14.93 -5.54 1.91
N GLY A 439 -14.63 -6.35 0.91
CA GLY A 439 -13.31 -6.43 0.28
C GLY A 439 -13.15 -5.38 -0.81
N VAL A 440 -11.94 -4.88 -0.98
CA VAL A 440 -11.59 -3.89 -2.01
C VAL A 440 -10.25 -4.29 -2.62
N ALA A 441 -10.22 -4.39 -3.95
CA ALA A 441 -9.03 -4.78 -4.70
C ALA A 441 -7.99 -3.66 -4.72
N ILE A 442 -6.76 -3.97 -4.34
CA ILE A 442 -5.59 -3.08 -4.48
C ILE A 442 -4.45 -3.77 -5.25
N HIS A 443 -3.33 -3.07 -5.45
CA HIS A 443 -2.10 -3.53 -6.10
C HIS A 443 -2.24 -3.87 -7.62
N TRP A 444 -3.43 -3.72 -8.19
CA TRP A 444 -3.72 -4.12 -9.57
C TRP A 444 -3.92 -2.93 -10.50
N GLY A 445 -3.85 -3.19 -11.81
CA GLY A 445 -4.24 -2.26 -12.88
C GLY A 445 -3.37 -1.00 -13.05
N THR A 446 -2.49 -0.72 -12.12
CA THR A 446 -1.74 0.55 -12.05
C THR A 446 -0.39 0.46 -12.76
N TRP A 447 0.25 -0.71 -12.73
CA TRP A 447 1.45 -1.03 -13.49
C TRP A 447 1.28 -2.40 -14.17
N GLY A 448 1.96 -2.59 -15.30
CA GLY A 448 2.06 -3.89 -15.98
C GLY A 448 1.16 -4.07 -17.21
N GLY A 449 0.49 -3.01 -17.66
CA GLY A 449 -0.28 -2.95 -18.89
C GLY A 449 -1.75 -3.33 -18.75
N ARG A 450 -2.56 -2.84 -19.70
CA ARG A 450 -4.02 -3.07 -19.73
C ARG A 450 -4.41 -4.55 -19.81
N SER A 451 -3.65 -5.36 -20.56
CA SER A 451 -3.95 -6.79 -20.71
C SER A 451 -3.84 -7.54 -19.39
N LEU A 452 -2.80 -7.24 -18.59
CA LEU A 452 -2.62 -7.83 -17.27
C LEU A 452 -3.73 -7.41 -16.31
N ALA A 453 -4.13 -6.14 -16.35
CA ALA A 453 -5.26 -5.63 -15.57
C ALA A 453 -6.57 -6.37 -15.89
N LEU A 454 -6.87 -6.56 -17.18
CA LEU A 454 -8.09 -7.24 -17.63
C LEU A 454 -8.10 -8.72 -17.22
N LEU A 455 -6.98 -9.42 -17.37
CA LEU A 455 -6.86 -10.82 -16.95
C LEU A 455 -7.01 -10.96 -15.42
N THR A 456 -6.41 -10.06 -14.65
CA THR A 456 -6.55 -10.01 -13.18
C THR A 456 -8.02 -9.84 -12.78
N LYS A 457 -8.72 -8.89 -13.43
CA LYS A 457 -10.15 -8.63 -13.23
C LYS A 457 -11.00 -9.87 -13.55
N ARG A 458 -10.78 -10.50 -14.71
CA ARG A 458 -11.48 -11.74 -15.14
C ARG A 458 -11.26 -12.89 -14.16
N TRP A 459 -10.03 -13.05 -13.67
CA TRP A 459 -9.71 -14.09 -12.70
C TRP A 459 -10.43 -13.85 -11.36
N LEU A 460 -10.37 -12.63 -10.82
CA LEU A 460 -11.09 -12.28 -9.60
C LEU A 460 -12.58 -12.60 -9.70
N TRP A 461 -13.24 -12.18 -10.78
CA TRP A 461 -14.65 -12.47 -11.02
C TRP A 461 -14.95 -13.97 -11.15
N SER A 462 -14.06 -14.75 -11.75
CA SER A 462 -14.18 -16.21 -11.78
C SER A 462 -14.19 -16.80 -10.37
N GLU A 463 -13.27 -16.38 -9.51
CA GLU A 463 -13.16 -16.88 -8.13
C GLU A 463 -14.33 -16.44 -7.25
N MET A 464 -14.78 -15.18 -7.39
CA MET A 464 -15.97 -14.68 -6.70
C MET A 464 -17.22 -15.48 -7.07
N ARG A 465 -17.41 -15.81 -8.37
CA ARG A 465 -18.53 -16.65 -8.82
C ARG A 465 -18.50 -18.05 -8.22
N LYS A 466 -17.32 -18.69 -8.19
CA LYS A 466 -17.14 -20.02 -7.55
C LYS A 466 -17.57 -20.00 -6.07
N MET A 467 -17.27 -18.91 -5.37
CA MET A 467 -17.58 -18.72 -3.96
C MET A 467 -18.95 -18.07 -3.70
N LYS A 468 -19.74 -17.77 -4.74
CA LYS A 468 -21.01 -17.03 -4.65
C LYS A 468 -20.89 -15.71 -3.89
N MET A 469 -19.76 -15.04 -4.08
CA MET A 469 -19.43 -13.77 -3.42
C MET A 469 -20.06 -12.60 -4.19
N PRO A 470 -20.78 -11.68 -3.52
CA PRO A 470 -21.31 -10.47 -4.15
C PRO A 470 -20.22 -9.56 -4.70
N HIS A 471 -20.55 -8.78 -5.74
CA HIS A 471 -19.64 -7.79 -6.33
C HIS A 471 -19.51 -6.51 -5.50
N SER A 472 -20.39 -6.30 -4.52
CA SER A 472 -20.40 -5.10 -3.69
C SER A 472 -21.04 -5.36 -2.33
N GLY A 473 -20.78 -4.44 -1.40
CA GLY A 473 -21.39 -4.41 -0.08
C GLY A 473 -20.85 -5.47 0.90
N PRO A 474 -21.53 -5.68 2.03
CA PRO A 474 -21.10 -6.63 3.06
C PRO A 474 -20.99 -8.06 2.54
N GLY A 475 -19.85 -8.69 2.80
CA GLY A 475 -19.53 -10.04 2.30
C GLY A 475 -19.10 -10.09 0.84
N GLY A 476 -19.11 -8.95 0.13
CA GLY A 476 -18.66 -8.83 -1.25
C GLY A 476 -17.20 -8.37 -1.41
N PHE A 477 -16.74 -8.34 -2.66
CA PHE A 477 -15.40 -7.90 -3.03
C PHE A 477 -15.48 -6.93 -4.23
N GLU A 478 -15.09 -5.68 -4.00
CA GLU A 478 -15.27 -4.58 -4.94
C GLU A 478 -14.00 -4.26 -5.73
N LEU A 479 -14.18 -3.85 -6.99
CA LEU A 479 -13.16 -3.15 -7.77
C LEU A 479 -13.57 -1.69 -7.90
N TRP A 480 -12.77 -0.79 -7.37
CA TRP A 480 -13.04 0.65 -7.47
C TRP A 480 -12.33 1.25 -8.65
N ASN A 481 -12.86 2.36 -9.17
CA ASN A 481 -12.09 3.20 -10.08
C ASN A 481 -11.08 4.03 -9.30
N VAL A 482 -9.94 4.33 -9.93
CA VAL A 482 -8.94 5.23 -9.32
C VAL A 482 -9.56 6.60 -9.10
N GLY A 483 -9.51 7.10 -7.87
CA GLY A 483 -10.13 8.36 -7.46
C GLY A 483 -11.59 8.25 -7.02
N GLU A 484 -12.20 7.07 -7.12
CA GLU A 484 -13.57 6.86 -6.66
C GLU A 484 -13.65 6.91 -5.13
N TRP A 485 -14.67 7.59 -4.61
CA TRP A 485 -14.97 7.64 -3.17
C TRP A 485 -16.12 6.71 -2.86
N LYS A 486 -15.90 5.81 -1.90
CA LYS A 486 -16.94 4.99 -1.29
C LYS A 486 -17.09 5.32 0.18
N VAL A 487 -18.25 4.97 0.72
CA VAL A 487 -18.62 5.22 2.11
C VAL A 487 -18.97 3.89 2.76
N THR A 488 -18.36 3.61 3.91
CA THR A 488 -18.61 2.43 4.73
C THR A 488 -19.30 2.85 6.03
N GLU A 489 -20.39 2.17 6.36
CA GLU A 489 -21.19 2.43 7.56
C GLU A 489 -20.40 2.09 8.84
N TRP A 490 -20.57 2.95 9.85
CA TRP A 490 -20.08 2.71 11.21
C TRP A 490 -21.02 1.73 11.90
N LYS A 491 -20.49 0.65 12.49
CA LYS A 491 -21.30 -0.25 13.32
C LYS A 491 -21.81 0.57 14.52
N LYS A 492 -23.13 0.60 14.68
CA LYS A 492 -23.80 1.30 15.78
C LYS A 492 -23.75 0.52 17.08
#